data_AF-A0A8W8MGP2-F1
#
_entry.id   AF-A0A8W8MGP2-F1
#
_cell.length_a   1.000
_cell.length_b   1.000
_cell.length_c   1.000
_cell.angle_alpha   90.00
_cell.angle_beta   90.00
_cell.angle_gamma   90.00
#
_symmetry.space_group_name_H-M   'P 1'
#
loop_
_entity.id
_entity.type
_entity.pdbx_description
1 polymer ?
#
loop_
_entity_poly.entity_id
_entity_poly.type
_entity_poly.pdbx_seq_one_letter_code
_entity_poly.pdbx_strand_id
1 'polypeptide(L)'
;GTQELWPVDRELMVKSFTERHSPNAEISVGARALSKHYHRDSSTSWWGGCTGTEKQKNDYALSIMNKILDGATWINIHWLPHDVYILEVRQEEGYGARWTADGSSFRGFLEPQMVDGHSVGWKH
;
A
#
# COMPACT_ATOMS: atom_id res chain seq x y z
N GLY A 1 -6.57 24.86 -12.97
CA GLY A 1 -5.66 25.29 -11.89
C GLY A 1 -4.55 24.25 -11.75
N THR A 2 -3.37 24.66 -11.32
CA THR A 2 -2.24 23.75 -11.05
C THR A 2 -2.38 23.16 -9.64
N GLN A 3 -2.06 21.88 -9.46
CA GLN A 3 -1.99 21.23 -8.14
C GLN A 3 -0.56 20.77 -7.86
N GLU A 4 0.04 21.29 -6.81
CA GLU A 4 1.34 20.87 -6.29
C GLU A 4 1.14 19.73 -5.29
N LEU A 5 1.12 18.49 -5.78
CA LEU A 5 0.83 17.29 -4.97
C LEU A 5 2.10 16.55 -4.52
N TRP A 6 3.28 17.02 -4.92
CA TRP A 6 4.57 16.38 -4.67
C TRP A 6 5.60 17.42 -4.18
N PRO A 7 6.53 17.08 -3.27
CA PRO A 7 6.71 15.79 -2.60
C PRO A 7 5.65 15.52 -1.53
N VAL A 8 5.17 14.28 -1.48
CA VAL A 8 4.30 13.83 -0.39
C VAL A 8 5.15 13.57 0.85
N ASP A 9 4.70 14.06 1.99
CA ASP A 9 5.37 13.86 3.27
C ASP A 9 5.27 12.40 3.72
N ARG A 10 6.42 11.77 3.94
CA ARG A 10 6.50 10.39 4.45
C ARG A 10 5.82 10.27 5.82
N GLU A 11 5.90 11.27 6.68
CA GLU A 11 5.24 11.25 7.99
C GLU A 11 3.72 11.15 7.84
N LEU A 12 3.15 11.89 6.88
CA LEU A 12 1.72 11.83 6.57
C LEU A 12 1.32 10.45 6.00
N MET A 13 2.14 9.86 5.14
CA MET A 13 1.90 8.51 4.60
C MET A 13 1.94 7.44 5.71
N VAL A 14 2.91 7.54 6.62
CA VAL A 14 3.02 6.66 7.80
C VAL A 14 1.79 6.83 8.69
N LYS A 15 1.36 8.06 8.94
CA LYS A 15 0.18 8.36 9.74
C LYS A 15 -1.06 7.72 9.13
N SER A 16 -1.37 8.00 7.86
CA SER A 16 -2.56 7.46 7.20
C SER A 16 -2.52 5.93 7.05
N PHE A 17 -1.35 5.33 6.97
CA PHE A 17 -1.17 3.87 6.96
C PHE A 17 -1.43 3.23 8.34
N THR A 18 -1.06 3.91 9.42
CA THR A 18 -1.18 3.42 10.81
C THR A 18 -2.50 3.78 11.48
N GLU A 19 -3.37 4.53 10.82
CA GLU A 19 -4.73 4.81 11.28
C GLU A 19 -5.51 3.51 11.56
N ARG A 20 -6.30 3.54 12.64
CA ARG A 20 -7.17 2.41 13.02
C ARG A 20 -8.18 2.13 11.90
N HIS A 21 -8.40 0.86 11.60
CA HIS A 21 -9.34 0.48 10.56
C HIS A 21 -10.80 0.89 10.87
N SER A 22 -11.17 0.86 12.14
CA SER A 22 -12.46 1.34 12.65
C SER A 22 -12.29 1.88 14.07
N PRO A 23 -13.26 2.65 14.62
CA PRO A 23 -13.14 3.23 15.95
C PRO A 23 -12.88 2.22 17.07
N ASN A 24 -13.33 0.97 16.89
CA ASN A 24 -13.23 -0.10 17.88
C ASN A 24 -12.15 -1.14 17.57
N ALA A 25 -11.36 -0.95 16.51
CA ALA A 25 -10.31 -1.88 16.10
C ALA A 25 -8.93 -1.36 16.52
N GLU A 26 -8.05 -2.24 17.02
CA GLU A 26 -6.65 -1.88 17.27
C GLU A 26 -5.77 -2.11 16.03
N ILE A 27 -6.22 -2.95 15.10
CA ILE A 27 -5.56 -3.16 13.80
C ILE A 27 -5.64 -1.91 12.91
N SER A 28 -4.51 -1.55 12.29
CA SER A 28 -4.44 -0.43 11.35
C SER A 28 -5.01 -0.79 9.97
N VAL A 29 -5.32 0.23 9.17
CA VAL A 29 -5.71 0.05 7.76
C VAL A 29 -4.62 -0.67 6.97
N GLY A 30 -3.35 -0.35 7.22
CA GLY A 30 -2.19 -0.99 6.61
C GLY A 30 -2.06 -2.46 6.98
N ALA A 31 -2.15 -2.80 8.27
CA ALA A 31 -2.06 -4.18 8.74
C ALA A 31 -3.22 -5.06 8.25
N ARG A 32 -4.43 -4.50 8.22
CA ARG A 32 -5.59 -5.19 7.64
C ARG A 32 -5.41 -5.42 6.15
N ALA A 33 -4.85 -4.47 5.41
CA ALA A 33 -4.53 -4.67 4.00
C ALA A 33 -3.51 -5.82 3.86
N LEU A 34 -2.41 -5.79 4.61
CA LEU A 34 -1.37 -6.82 4.54
C LEU A 34 -1.94 -8.23 4.85
N SER A 35 -2.84 -8.34 5.83
CA SER A 35 -3.51 -9.62 6.14
C SER A 35 -4.23 -10.23 4.93
N LYS A 36 -4.78 -9.39 4.02
CA LYS A 36 -5.45 -9.88 2.81
C LYS A 36 -4.45 -10.40 1.78
N HIS A 37 -3.31 -9.72 1.62
CA HIS A 37 -2.24 -10.13 0.69
C HIS A 37 -1.54 -11.40 1.18
N TYR A 38 -1.31 -11.53 2.50
CA TYR A 38 -0.77 -12.75 3.09
C TYR A 38 -1.55 -14.01 2.70
N HIS A 39 -2.89 -13.98 2.83
CA HIS A 39 -3.72 -15.13 2.48
C HIS A 39 -3.79 -15.44 0.98
N ARG A 40 -3.30 -14.54 0.13
CA ARG A 40 -3.34 -14.64 -1.34
C ARG A 40 -1.98 -14.94 -1.96
N ASP A 41 -0.90 -14.78 -1.20
CA ASP A 41 0.46 -15.10 -1.64
C ASP A 41 0.58 -16.61 -1.87
N SER A 42 0.72 -16.98 -3.13
CA SER A 42 0.77 -18.37 -3.60
C SER A 42 2.12 -18.71 -4.24
N SER A 43 3.06 -17.74 -4.32
CA SER A 43 4.26 -17.88 -5.16
C SER A 43 5.57 -17.64 -4.43
N THR A 44 5.64 -16.68 -3.50
CA THR A 44 6.96 -16.15 -3.07
C THR A 44 7.06 -15.73 -1.61
N SER A 45 5.96 -15.67 -0.85
CA SER A 45 5.95 -15.24 0.57
C SER A 45 6.59 -13.85 0.77
N TRP A 46 6.52 -12.97 -0.23
CA TRP A 46 7.18 -11.65 -0.18
C TRP A 46 6.56 -10.77 0.91
N TRP A 47 5.23 -10.84 1.06
CA TRP A 47 4.47 -10.15 2.10
C TRP A 47 4.76 -10.71 3.51
N GLY A 48 5.39 -11.88 3.58
CA GLY A 48 5.71 -12.61 4.80
C GLY A 48 4.49 -12.86 5.70
N GLY A 49 4.68 -12.92 7.02
CA GLY A 49 3.66 -13.42 7.95
C GLY A 49 2.83 -12.33 8.64
N CYS A 50 1.51 -12.45 8.62
CA CYS A 50 0.59 -11.56 9.36
C CYS A 50 -0.05 -12.27 10.57
N THR A 51 0.78 -12.80 11.48
CA THR A 51 0.35 -13.56 12.66
C THR A 51 0.65 -12.83 13.97
N GLY A 52 0.00 -13.23 15.06
CA GLY A 52 0.20 -12.63 16.39
C GLY A 52 -0.87 -11.60 16.78
N THR A 53 -0.54 -10.75 17.75
CA THR A 53 -1.42 -9.68 18.27
C THR A 53 -1.63 -8.56 17.25
N GLU A 54 -2.67 -7.73 17.42
CA GLU A 54 -2.92 -6.60 16.51
C GLU A 54 -1.72 -5.63 16.48
N LYS A 55 -1.07 -5.41 17.62
CA LYS A 55 0.17 -4.62 17.69
C LYS A 55 1.29 -5.23 16.83
N GLN A 56 1.53 -6.54 16.94
CA GLN A 56 2.56 -7.23 16.15
C GLN A 56 2.28 -7.14 14.65
N LYS A 57 1.01 -7.28 14.25
CA LYS A 57 0.59 -7.12 12.85
C LYS A 57 0.79 -5.68 12.36
N ASN A 58 0.50 -4.68 13.19
CA ASN A 58 0.71 -3.27 12.87
C ASN A 58 2.20 -2.95 12.68
N ASP A 59 3.05 -3.38 13.62
CA ASP A 59 4.50 -3.17 13.55
C ASP A 59 5.09 -3.85 12.30
N TYR A 60 4.64 -5.07 11.99
CA TYR A 60 5.10 -5.79 10.81
C TYR A 60 4.61 -5.16 9.50
N ALA A 61 3.35 -4.72 9.44
CA ALA A 61 2.84 -4.03 8.26
C ALA A 61 3.58 -2.72 7.98
N LEU A 62 3.96 -2.01 9.04
CA LEU A 62 4.76 -0.80 8.92
C LEU A 62 6.17 -1.11 8.39
N SER A 63 6.79 -2.22 8.79
CA SER A 63 8.10 -2.63 8.26
C SER A 63 8.04 -2.97 6.77
N ILE A 64 6.95 -3.62 6.32
CA ILE A 64 6.71 -3.88 4.89
C ILE A 64 6.51 -2.59 4.11
N MET A 65 5.72 -1.64 4.64
CA MET A 65 5.56 -0.34 3.99
C MET A 65 6.90 0.39 3.87
N ASN A 66 7.71 0.41 4.93
CA ASN A 66 9.05 1.01 4.88
C ASN A 66 9.95 0.31 3.87
N LYS A 67 9.92 -1.03 3.79
CA LYS A 67 10.65 -1.79 2.75
C LYS A 67 10.27 -1.32 1.34
N ILE A 68 8.99 -1.05 1.07
CA ILE A 68 8.52 -0.53 -0.23
C ILE A 68 9.05 0.89 -0.48
N LEU A 69 8.89 1.78 0.51
CA LEU A 69 9.27 3.20 0.35
C LEU A 69 10.79 3.38 0.24
N ASP A 70 11.56 2.63 1.04
CA ASP A 70 13.03 2.71 1.04
C ASP A 70 13.63 2.05 -0.21
N GLY A 71 12.95 1.03 -0.77
CA GLY A 71 13.30 0.38 -2.04
C GLY A 71 12.62 0.99 -3.27
N ALA A 72 11.98 2.15 -3.14
CA ALA A 72 11.18 2.73 -4.22
C ALA A 72 12.06 3.04 -5.45
N THR A 73 11.78 2.35 -6.54
CA THR A 73 12.43 2.59 -7.85
C THR A 73 11.50 3.34 -8.80
N TRP A 74 10.21 3.40 -8.47
CA TRP A 74 9.21 4.06 -9.29
C TRP A 74 8.12 4.70 -8.43
N ILE A 75 7.82 5.95 -8.72
CA ILE A 75 6.79 6.75 -8.05
C ILE A 75 5.99 7.46 -9.14
N ASN A 76 4.67 7.37 -9.07
CA ASN A 76 3.79 8.03 -10.03
C ASN A 76 2.49 8.50 -9.38
N ILE A 77 1.89 9.55 -9.93
CA ILE A 77 0.53 9.96 -9.60
C ILE A 77 -0.36 9.62 -10.80
N HIS A 78 -1.28 8.68 -10.61
CA HIS A 78 -2.25 8.28 -11.62
C HIS A 78 -3.50 9.13 -11.52
N TRP A 79 -3.99 9.59 -12.67
CA TRP A 79 -5.30 10.21 -12.78
C TRP A 79 -6.32 9.17 -13.23
N LEU A 80 -7.27 8.87 -12.34
CA LEU A 80 -8.40 7.98 -12.59
C LEU A 80 -9.65 8.80 -12.96
N PRO A 81 -10.67 8.18 -13.58
CA PRO A 81 -11.94 8.85 -13.85
C PRO A 81 -12.54 9.51 -12.60
N HIS A 82 -13.28 10.60 -12.81
CA HIS A 82 -13.88 11.42 -11.74
C HIS A 82 -12.86 12.19 -10.88
N ASP A 83 -11.74 12.61 -11.49
CA ASP A 83 -10.73 13.45 -10.83
C ASP A 83 -10.11 12.84 -9.57
N VAL A 84 -9.96 11.52 -9.59
CA VAL A 84 -9.32 10.79 -8.49
C VAL A 84 -7.83 10.63 -8.81
N TYR A 85 -6.99 11.30 -8.05
CA TYR A 85 -5.54 11.20 -8.16
C TYR A 85 -4.99 10.23 -7.11
N ILE A 86 -4.21 9.25 -7.55
CA ILE A 86 -3.65 8.18 -6.72
C ILE A 86 -2.13 8.24 -6.80
N LEU A 87 -1.49 8.42 -5.64
CA LEU A 87 -0.06 8.19 -5.52
C LEU A 87 0.19 6.67 -5.53
N GLU A 88 1.08 6.23 -6.39
CA GLU A 88 1.55 4.86 -6.49
C GLU A 88 3.07 4.83 -6.30
N VAL A 89 3.53 3.99 -5.38
CA VAL A 89 4.96 3.75 -5.13
C VAL A 89 5.24 2.28 -5.33
N ARG A 90 6.26 1.96 -6.13
CA ARG A 90 6.72 0.60 -6.37
C ARG A 90 8.23 0.48 -6.17
N GLN A 91 8.62 -0.68 -5.70
CA GLN A 91 10.02 -1.10 -5.65
C GLN A 91 10.36 -1.98 -6.89
N GLU A 92 11.63 -2.33 -7.08
CA GLU A 92 12.16 -3.07 -8.23
C GLU A 92 11.43 -4.37 -8.64
N GLU A 93 11.01 -5.22 -7.70
CA GLU A 93 10.26 -6.46 -7.99
C GLU A 93 8.77 -6.19 -8.27
N GLY A 94 8.35 -4.92 -8.28
CA GLY A 94 7.02 -4.49 -8.67
C GLY A 94 5.98 -4.49 -7.55
N TYR A 95 6.30 -4.98 -6.34
CA TYR A 95 5.40 -4.78 -5.20
C TYR A 95 5.31 -3.30 -4.85
N GLY A 96 4.15 -2.88 -4.34
CA GLY A 96 3.92 -1.46 -4.12
C GLY A 96 2.81 -1.15 -3.14
N ALA A 97 2.59 0.14 -2.97
CA ALA A 97 1.57 0.70 -2.12
C ALA A 97 1.01 1.98 -2.75
N ARG A 98 -0.26 2.26 -2.44
CA ARG A 98 -0.96 3.42 -3.00
C ARG A 98 -1.69 4.23 -1.94
N TRP A 99 -1.74 5.53 -2.18
CA TRP A 99 -2.44 6.52 -1.36
C TRP A 99 -3.29 7.43 -2.26
N THR A 100 -4.12 8.26 -1.65
CA THR A 100 -4.51 9.52 -2.30
C THR A 100 -3.26 10.31 -2.67
N ALA A 101 -3.33 11.13 -3.74
CA ALA A 101 -2.16 11.83 -4.25
C ALA A 101 -1.47 12.76 -3.23
N ASP A 102 -2.18 13.20 -2.20
CA ASP A 102 -1.67 14.00 -1.08
C ASP A 102 -1.11 13.17 0.09
N GLY A 103 -1.14 11.83 0.01
CA GLY A 103 -0.70 10.92 1.07
C GLY A 103 -1.65 10.77 2.26
N SER A 104 -2.77 11.50 2.27
CA SER A 104 -3.66 11.59 3.44
C SER A 104 -4.48 10.33 3.71
N SER A 105 -4.63 9.44 2.73
CA SER A 105 -5.39 8.19 2.88
C SER A 105 -4.73 7.03 2.16
N PHE A 106 -4.42 5.98 2.92
CA PHE A 106 -3.90 4.72 2.37
C PHE A 106 -4.99 3.96 1.59
N ARG A 107 -4.67 3.53 0.37
CA ARG A 107 -5.59 2.90 -0.58
C ARG A 107 -5.32 1.41 -0.82
N GLY A 108 -4.21 0.88 -0.32
CA GLY A 108 -3.88 -0.55 -0.38
C GLY A 108 -2.49 -0.85 -0.90
N PHE A 109 -2.13 -2.12 -0.85
CA PHE A 109 -0.92 -2.65 -1.45
C PHE A 109 -1.17 -3.07 -2.91
N LEU A 110 -0.07 -3.33 -3.61
CA LEU A 110 -0.04 -3.70 -5.02
C LEU A 110 0.87 -4.89 -5.21
N GLU A 111 0.36 -5.90 -5.91
CA GLU A 111 1.16 -7.01 -6.43
C GLU A 111 1.99 -6.53 -7.64
N PRO A 112 3.06 -7.28 -8.01
CA PRO A 112 3.77 -7.07 -9.26
C PRO A 112 2.82 -7.10 -10.45
N GLN A 113 3.14 -6.32 -11.49
CA GLN A 113 2.34 -6.33 -12.70
C GLN A 113 2.36 -7.72 -13.34
N MET A 114 1.19 -8.28 -13.62
CA MET A 114 1.06 -9.52 -14.37
C MET A 114 0.98 -9.21 -15.86
N VAL A 115 1.75 -9.94 -16.66
CA VAL A 115 1.58 -9.96 -18.12
C VAL A 115 0.13 -10.38 -18.41
N ASP A 116 -0.56 -9.59 -19.24
CA ASP A 116 -1.97 -9.77 -19.60
C ASP A 116 -2.97 -9.79 -18.43
N GLY A 117 -2.65 -9.13 -17.31
CA GLY A 117 -3.52 -9.05 -16.12
C GLY A 117 -4.95 -8.56 -16.39
N HIS A 118 -5.15 -7.73 -17.42
CA HIS A 118 -6.47 -7.27 -17.87
C HIS A 118 -7.35 -8.42 -18.41
N SER A 119 -6.75 -9.45 -19.01
CA SER A 119 -7.45 -10.59 -19.63
C SER A 119 -7.80 -11.68 -18.62
N VAL A 120 -7.04 -11.80 -17.52
CA VAL A 120 -7.23 -12.85 -16.50
C VAL A 120 -7.87 -12.34 -15.21
N GLY A 121 -8.22 -11.06 -15.16
CA GLY A 121 -8.64 -10.36 -13.94
C GLY A 121 -7.45 -10.12 -13.04
N TRP A 122 -7.14 -8.85 -12.78
CA TRP A 122 -6.04 -8.47 -11.91
C TRP A 122 -6.17 -9.17 -10.56
N LYS A 123 -5.13 -9.92 -10.17
CA LYS A 123 -4.96 -10.39 -8.80
C LYS A 123 -4.56 -9.16 -8.00
N HIS A 124 -5.49 -8.72 -7.16
CA HIS A 124 -5.26 -7.67 -6.18
C HIS A 124 -4.93 -8.30 -4.84
#